data_AF-A0A7W1TFB8-F1
#
_entry.id   AF-A0A7W1TFB8-F1
#
_cell.length_a   1.000
_cell.length_b   1.000
_cell.length_c   1.000
_cell.angle_alpha   90.00
_cell.angle_beta   90.00
_cell.angle_gamma   90.00
#
_symmetry.space_group_name_H-M   'P 1'
#
loop_
_entity.id
_entity.type
_entity.pdbx_description
1 polymer ?
#
loop_
_entity_poly.entity_id
_entity_poly.type
_entity_poly.pdbx_seq_one_letter_code
_entity_poly.pdbx_strand_id
1 'polypeptide(L)'
;KRLFTHHASGQERPLGVGFLDSCLRLPAVPAAPTIPVAIVHGRQDETVDWRGSRTYADQGDGVELHLVAGDHRLTEPRHEELIAWCARDLISRGLPAAGPEVLKS
;
A
#
# COMPACT_ATOMS: atom_id res chain seq x y z
N LYS A 1 -18.99 13.47 26.63
CA LYS A 1 -18.67 12.88 25.30
C LYS A 1 -17.16 12.99 25.12
N ARG A 2 -16.39 11.88 25.15
CA ARG A 2 -14.94 11.95 24.89
C ARG A 2 -14.74 12.29 23.42
N LEU A 3 -14.02 13.38 23.13
CA LEU A 3 -13.54 13.68 21.79
C LEU A 3 -12.25 12.91 21.59
N PHE A 4 -12.21 12.02 20.60
CA PHE A 4 -10.96 11.46 20.10
C PHE A 4 -10.37 12.46 19.11
N THR A 5 -9.06 12.66 19.14
CA THR A 5 -8.33 13.56 18.24
C THR A 5 -7.33 12.77 17.40
N HIS A 6 -6.99 13.29 16.21
CA HIS A 6 -5.90 12.80 15.38
C HIS A 6 -5.05 13.98 14.90
N HIS A 7 -3.78 13.73 14.61
CA HIS A 7 -2.88 14.77 14.12
C HIS A 7 -2.97 14.89 12.60
N ALA A 8 -3.33 16.07 12.09
CA ALA A 8 -3.43 16.36 10.67
C ALA A 8 -3.03 17.81 10.39
N SER A 9 -2.21 18.03 9.36
CA SER A 9 -1.73 19.37 8.96
C SER A 9 -1.07 20.16 10.10
N GLY A 10 -0.33 19.47 10.99
CA GLY A 10 0.40 20.10 12.09
C GLY A 10 -0.44 20.50 13.31
N GLN A 11 -1.68 20.01 13.42
CA GLN A 11 -2.59 20.30 14.53
C GLN A 11 -3.36 19.04 14.96
N GLU A 12 -3.80 19.00 16.22
CA GLU A 12 -4.82 18.03 16.64
C GLU A 12 -6.20 18.43 16.11
N ARG A 13 -6.86 17.51 15.42
CA ARG A 13 -8.21 17.68 14.88
C ARG A 13 -9.18 16.67 15.46
N PRO A 14 -10.47 17.02 15.65
CA PRO A 14 -11.48 16.06 16.08
C PRO A 14 -11.55 14.89 15.11
N LEU A 15 -11.50 13.67 15.64
CA LEU A 15 -11.80 12.45 14.90
C LEU A 15 -13.33 12.32 14.84
N GLY A 16 -13.89 12.38 13.64
CA GLY A 16 -15.32 12.19 13.45
C GLY A 16 -15.77 10.84 14.00
N VAL A 17 -16.86 10.80 14.77
CA VAL A 17 -17.37 9.56 15.40
C VAL A 17 -17.59 8.45 14.36
N GLY A 18 -18.08 8.80 13.16
CA GLY A 18 -18.27 7.84 12.07
C GLY A 18 -16.97 7.22 11.53
N PHE A 19 -15.82 7.90 11.64
CA PHE A 19 -14.53 7.34 11.26
C PHE A 19 -14.06 6.30 12.27
N LEU A 20 -14.15 6.62 13.57
CA LEU A 20 -13.81 5.68 14.64
C LEU A 20 -14.66 4.40 14.55
N ASP A 21 -15.99 4.56 14.41
CA ASP A 21 -16.91 3.42 14.28
C ASP A 21 -16.61 2.59 13.02
N SER A 22 -16.15 3.22 11.94
CA SER A 22 -15.72 2.51 10.73
C SER A 22 -14.46 1.69 11.00
N CYS A 23 -13.43 2.28 11.61
CA CYS A 23 -12.19 1.59 11.96
C CYS A 23 -12.43 0.38 12.86
N LEU A 24 -13.34 0.48 13.83
CA LEU A 24 -13.69 -0.62 14.74
C LEU A 24 -14.35 -1.81 14.04
N ARG A 25 -14.93 -1.61 12.85
CA ARG A 25 -15.56 -2.67 12.05
C ARG A 25 -14.63 -3.24 10.97
N LEU A 26 -13.48 -2.62 10.71
CA LEU A 26 -12.53 -3.14 9.75
C LEU A 26 -11.86 -4.41 10.31
N PRO A 27 -11.64 -5.43 9.46
CA PRO A 27 -10.87 -6.59 9.88
C PRO A 27 -9.43 -6.17 10.20
N ALA A 28 -8.79 -6.89 11.12
CA ALA A 28 -7.39 -6.65 11.48
C ALA A 28 -6.43 -6.78 10.28
N VAL A 29 -6.75 -7.71 9.37
CA VAL A 29 -6.08 -7.85 8.08
C VAL A 29 -7.15 -7.87 6.98
N PRO A 30 -7.02 -7.07 5.91
CA PRO A 30 -7.96 -7.11 4.79
C PRO A 30 -7.99 -8.49 4.12
N ALA A 31 -9.01 -8.76 3.31
CA ALA A 31 -9.05 -9.98 2.49
C ALA A 31 -8.02 -9.91 1.35
N ALA A 32 -7.55 -11.07 0.90
CA ALA A 32 -6.60 -11.17 -0.20
C ALA A 32 -7.10 -10.46 -1.47
N PRO A 33 -6.22 -9.76 -2.21
CA PRO A 33 -6.63 -9.00 -3.37
C PRO A 33 -6.91 -9.92 -4.57
N THR A 34 -7.83 -9.50 -5.44
CA THR A 34 -8.11 -10.16 -6.74
C THR A 34 -7.24 -9.63 -7.87
N ILE A 35 -6.38 -8.65 -7.58
CA ILE A 35 -5.45 -8.01 -8.51
C ILE A 35 -4.03 -8.12 -7.96
N PRO A 36 -2.99 -8.08 -8.82
CA PRO A 36 -1.62 -7.99 -8.36
C PRO A 36 -1.38 -6.73 -7.51
N VAL A 37 -0.65 -6.89 -6.41
CA VAL A 37 -0.30 -5.81 -5.48
C VAL A 37 1.20 -5.85 -5.19
N ALA A 38 1.84 -4.68 -5.17
CA ALA A 38 3.19 -4.52 -4.65
C ALA A 38 3.16 -3.56 -3.45
N ILE A 39 3.75 -3.97 -2.34
CA ILE A 39 3.88 -3.18 -1.12
C ILE A 39 5.34 -2.81 -0.94
N VAL A 40 5.64 -1.52 -0.83
CA VAL A 40 6.96 -1.02 -0.43
C VAL A 40 6.83 -0.48 0.99
N HIS A 41 7.61 -1.01 1.93
CA HIS A 41 7.50 -0.66 3.35
C HIS A 41 8.88 -0.42 3.96
N GLY A 42 9.03 0.64 4.76
CA GLY A 42 10.25 0.96 5.50
C GLY A 42 10.41 0.11 6.78
N ARG A 43 11.52 -0.59 6.94
CA ARG A 43 11.77 -1.45 8.12
C ARG A 43 11.86 -0.67 9.43
N GLN A 44 12.12 0.63 9.36
CA GLN A 44 12.19 1.57 10.48
C GLN A 44 10.95 2.46 10.55
N ASP A 45 9.84 2.07 9.93
CA ASP A 45 8.56 2.75 10.10
C ASP A 45 8.08 2.60 11.56
N GLU A 46 8.12 3.71 12.30
CA GLU A 46 7.62 3.81 13.67
C GLU A 46 6.13 4.18 13.75
N THR A 47 5.51 4.50 12.60
CA THR A 47 4.10 4.89 12.49
C THR A 47 3.21 3.68 12.19
N VAL A 48 3.67 2.78 11.31
CA VAL A 48 2.96 1.57 10.90
C VAL A 48 3.90 0.37 10.97
N ASP A 49 3.53 -0.70 11.68
CA ASP A 49 4.37 -1.89 11.77
C ASP A 49 4.35 -2.69 10.45
N TRP A 50 5.51 -2.81 9.81
CA TRP A 50 5.71 -3.58 8.58
C TRP A 50 5.30 -5.05 8.69
N ARG A 51 5.25 -5.62 9.90
CA ARG A 51 4.76 -7.00 10.10
C ARG A 51 3.31 -7.16 9.66
N GLY A 52 2.49 -6.11 9.74
CA GLY A 52 1.14 -6.12 9.18
C GLY A 52 1.15 -6.31 7.65
N SER A 53 2.06 -5.63 6.95
CA SER A 53 2.26 -5.82 5.51
C SER A 53 2.76 -7.22 5.17
N ARG A 54 3.64 -7.80 6.01
CA ARG A 54 4.05 -9.20 5.86
C ARG A 54 2.87 -10.15 5.98
N THR A 55 2.09 -10.03 7.06
CA THR A 55 0.90 -10.87 7.26
C THR A 55 -0.09 -10.77 6.10
N TYR A 56 -0.30 -9.56 5.55
CA TYR A 56 -1.17 -9.39 4.38
C TYR A 56 -0.57 -10.01 3.11
N ALA A 57 0.72 -9.86 2.88
CA ALA A 57 1.40 -10.47 1.73
C ALA A 57 1.39 -12.01 1.78
N ASP A 58 1.45 -12.58 2.98
CA ASP A 58 1.41 -14.03 3.17
C ASP A 58 0.00 -14.64 2.93
N GLN A 59 -1.04 -13.83 2.69
CA GLN A 59 -2.40 -14.32 2.41
C GLN A 59 -2.60 -14.85 0.99
N GLY A 60 -1.71 -14.55 0.03
CA GLY A 60 -1.85 -15.07 -1.33
C GLY A 60 -0.75 -14.64 -2.29
N ASP A 61 -0.57 -15.42 -3.35
CA ASP A 61 0.52 -15.28 -4.33
C ASP A 61 0.47 -13.99 -5.17
N GLY A 62 -0.60 -13.20 -5.06
CA GLY A 62 -0.79 -11.95 -5.79
C GLY A 62 -0.16 -10.72 -5.12
N VAL A 63 0.51 -10.88 -3.98
CA VAL A 63 1.06 -9.76 -3.19
C VAL A 63 2.58 -9.88 -3.04
N GLU A 64 3.29 -8.89 -3.57
CA GLU A 64 4.72 -8.74 -3.41
C GLU A 64 5.02 -7.76 -2.27
N LEU A 65 5.95 -8.11 -1.37
CA LEU A 65 6.40 -7.22 -0.29
C LEU A 65 7.90 -6.90 -0.45
N HIS A 66 8.17 -5.62 -0.69
CA HIS A 66 9.51 -5.03 -0.71
C HIS A 66 9.76 -4.30 0.62
N LEU A 67 10.43 -4.98 1.55
CA LEU A 67 10.85 -4.39 2.81
C LEU A 67 12.23 -3.73 2.65
N VAL A 68 12.32 -2.43 2.84
CA VAL A 68 13.54 -1.64 2.61
C VAL A 68 14.07 -0.98 3.88
N ALA A 69 15.34 -0.60 3.91
CA ALA A 69 15.86 0.25 4.98
C ALA A 69 15.38 1.69 4.75
N GLY A 70 14.43 2.15 5.55
CA GLY A 70 13.79 3.46 5.46
C GLY A 70 12.71 3.62 6.53
N ASP A 71 12.32 4.87 6.77
CA ASP A 71 11.21 5.22 7.66
C ASP A 71 9.86 5.19 6.92
N HIS A 72 8.81 5.66 7.59
CA HIS A 72 7.46 5.81 7.03
C HIS A 72 7.41 6.63 5.74
N ARG A 73 8.35 7.56 5.55
CA ARG A 73 8.28 8.57 4.48
C ARG A 73 8.90 8.08 3.18
N LEU A 74 9.80 7.09 3.26
CA LEU A 74 10.48 6.50 2.10
C LEU A 74 11.13 7.54 1.16
N THR A 75 11.76 8.59 1.70
CA THR A 75 12.22 9.76 0.93
C THR A 75 13.59 9.62 0.25
N GLU A 76 14.28 8.49 0.40
CA GLU A 76 15.56 8.30 -0.28
C GLU A 76 15.32 8.04 -1.78
N PRO A 77 16.16 8.56 -2.70
CA PRO A 77 15.96 8.39 -4.14
C PRO A 77 15.78 6.92 -4.56
N ARG A 78 16.52 5.99 -3.94
CA ARG A 78 16.39 4.54 -4.21
C ARG A 78 14.99 3.99 -3.88
N HIS A 79 14.28 4.57 -2.92
CA HIS A 79 12.93 4.15 -2.57
C HIS A 79 11.94 4.65 -3.62
N GLU A 80 12.09 5.89 -4.08
CA GLU A 80 11.29 6.44 -5.17
C GLU A 80 11.48 5.64 -6.46
N GLU A 81 12.73 5.27 -6.79
CA GLU A 81 13.06 4.42 -7.93
C GLU A 81 12.38 3.04 -7.83
N LEU A 82 12.44 2.41 -6.66
CA LEU A 82 11.78 1.12 -6.41
C LEU A 82 10.27 1.23 -6.55
N ILE A 83 9.65 2.25 -5.96
CA ILE A 83 8.20 2.49 -6.08
C ILE A 83 7.82 2.67 -7.56
N ALA A 84 8.58 3.48 -8.30
CA ALA A 84 8.35 3.70 -9.72
C ALA A 84 8.55 2.42 -10.55
N TRP A 85 9.52 1.58 -10.19
CA TRP A 85 9.74 0.29 -10.82
C TRP A 85 8.56 -0.67 -10.57
N CYS A 86 8.13 -0.85 -9.32
CA CYS A 86 6.98 -1.70 -8.96
C CYS A 86 5.71 -1.24 -9.71
N ALA A 87 5.47 0.06 -9.79
CA ALA A 87 4.31 0.60 -10.51
C ALA A 87 4.35 0.26 -12.00
N ARG A 88 5.51 0.45 -12.67
CA ARG A 88 5.66 0.11 -14.10
C ARG A 88 5.51 -1.37 -14.35
N ASP A 89 6.08 -2.20 -13.49
CA ASP A 89 5.99 -3.66 -13.58
C ASP A 89 4.53 -4.13 -13.46
N LEU A 90 3.78 -3.67 -12.44
CA LEU A 90 2.36 -3.98 -12.29
C LEU A 90 1.53 -3.55 -13.52
N ILE A 91 1.78 -2.35 -14.05
CA ILE A 91 1.12 -1.87 -15.27
C ILE A 91 1.43 -2.80 -16.44
N SER A 92 2.70 -3.19 -16.62
CA SER A 92 3.12 -4.05 -17.73
C SER A 92 2.47 -5.43 -17.70
N ARG A 93 2.22 -5.98 -16.50
CA ARG A 93 1.51 -7.26 -16.29
C ARG A 93 0.00 -7.15 -16.58
N GLY A 94 -0.57 -5.95 -16.43
CA GLY A 94 -1.99 -5.68 -16.66
C GLY A 94 -2.33 -5.23 -18.08
N LEU A 95 -1.35 -4.87 -18.90
CA LEU A 95 -1.56 -4.56 -20.30
C LEU A 95 -1.80 -5.86 -21.09
N PRO A 96 -2.84 -5.93 -21.94
CA PRO A 96 -2.97 -7.05 -22.87
C PRO A 96 -1.71 -7.10 -23.74
N ALA A 97 -1.16 -8.30 -23.94
CA ALA A 97 -0.06 -8.49 -24.88
C ALA A 97 -0.45 -7.81 -26.20
N ALA A 98 0.41 -6.95 -26.74
CA ALA A 98 0.21 -6.35 -28.03
C ALA A 98 0.07 -7.48 -29.06
N GLY A 99 -1.17 -7.81 -29.42
CA GLY A 99 -1.46 -8.79 -30.45
C GLY A 99 -0.85 -8.30 -31.77
N PRO A 100 -0.40 -9.21 -32.66
CA PRO A 100 0.15 -8.79 -33.93
C PRO A 100 -0.89 -7.94 -34.68
N GLU A 101 -0.46 -6.74 -35.08
CA GLU A 101 -1.23 -5.87 -35.98
C GLU A 101 -1.50 -6.65 -37.27
N VAL A 102 -2.72 -7.13 -37.45
CA VAL A 102 -3.16 -7.66 -38.74
C VAL A 102 -3.42 -6.45 -39.63
N LEU A 103 -2.37 -5.99 -40.32
CA LEU A 103 -2.48 -5.10 -41.47
C LEU A 103 -3.31 -5.83 -42.53
N LYS A 104 -4.60 -5.49 -42.60
CA LYS A 104 -5.45 -5.89 -43.72
C LYS A 104 -5.06 -5.03 -44.92
N SER A 105 -4.39 -5.68 -45.88
CA SER A 105 -4.17 -5.20 -47.25
C SER A 105 -5.47 -5.03 -48.02
#